data_AF-A0A1Q6RPJ0-F1
#
_entry.id   AF-A0A1Q6RPJ0-F1
#
_cell.length_a   1.000
_cell.length_b   1.000
_cell.length_c   1.000
_cell.angle_alpha   90.00
_cell.angle_beta   90.00
_cell.angle_gamma   90.00
#
_symmetry.space_group_name_H-M   'P 1'
#
loop_
_entity.id
_entity.type
_entity.pdbx_description
1 polymer ?
#
loop_
_entity_poly.entity_id
_entity_poly.type
_entity_poly.pdbx_seq_one_letter_code
_entity_poly.pdbx_strand_id
1 'polypeptide(L)' 'MKRKILDFSVMKEEISQNNVLKMAELIVFMELRFQIGYLGSRAQKMYADLYTDIKHKNELGYTFSDLYDLVQEGALYLC' A
#
# COMPACT_ATOMS: atom_id res chain seq x y z
N MET A 1 -1.73 21.30 3.32
CA MET A 1 -2.13 20.29 4.32
C MET A 1 -1.27 19.05 4.09
N LYS A 2 -0.36 18.68 5.01
CA LYS A 2 0.42 17.44 4.87
C LYS A 2 -0.58 16.28 4.92
N ARG A 3 -0.98 15.74 3.76
CA ARG A 3 -1.77 14.50 3.72
C ARG A 3 -0.88 13.43 4.37
N LYS A 4 -1.20 13.00 5.59
CA LYS A 4 -0.67 11.74 6.13
C LYS A 4 -1.31 10.64 5.27
N ILE A 5 -0.75 10.41 4.07
CA ILE A 5 -1.20 9.37 3.15
C ILE A 5 -1.08 7.99 3.83
N LEU A 6 -0.17 7.89 4.80
CA LEU A 6 0.08 6.69 5.58
C LEU A 6 -0.25 6.98 7.04
N ASP A 7 -1.42 6.53 7.47
CA ASP A 7 -1.84 6.57 8.88
C ASP A 7 -1.62 5.19 9.50
N PHE A 8 -0.49 5.04 10.18
CA PHE A 8 -0.09 3.79 10.83
C PHE A 8 -0.88 3.46 12.11
N SER A 9 -1.78 4.35 12.57
CA SER A 9 -2.63 4.04 13.73
C SER A 9 -3.52 2.83 13.48
N VAL A 10 -3.93 2.62 12.22
CA VAL A 10 -4.74 1.48 11.80
C VAL A 10 -4.10 0.13 12.13
N MET A 11 -2.76 0.06 12.16
CA MET A 11 -2.03 -1.18 12.49
C MET A 11 -2.19 -1.64 13.95
N LYS A 12 -2.81 -0.81 14.80
CA LYS A 12 -3.10 -1.14 16.21
C LYS A 12 -4.53 -1.59 16.42
N GLU A 13 -5.38 -1.47 15.40
CA GLU A 13 -6.78 -1.90 15.45
C GLU A 13 -6.88 -3.42 15.28
N GLU A 14 -7.97 -4.00 15.75
CA GLU A 14 -8.33 -5.37 15.39
C GLU A 14 -8.68 -5.43 13.89
N ILE A 15 -8.29 -6.51 13.22
CA ILE A 15 -8.55 -6.66 11.78
C ILE A 15 -10.06 -6.72 11.55
N SER A 16 -10.54 -5.93 10.60
CA SER A 16 -11.94 -5.87 10.21
C SER A 16 -12.06 -5.55 8.72
N GLN A 17 -13.24 -5.80 8.15
CA GLN A 17 -13.55 -5.47 6.76
C GLN A 17 -13.29 -3.98 6.43
N ASN A 18 -13.42 -3.09 7.41
CA ASN A 18 -13.27 -1.65 7.21
C ASN A 18 -11.79 -1.19 7.17
N ASN A 19 -10.89 -1.93 7.81
CA ASN A 19 -9.49 -1.52 7.94
C ASN A 19 -8.50 -2.43 7.21
N VAL A 20 -8.91 -3.65 6.83
CA VAL A 20 -8.03 -4.66 6.21
C VAL A 20 -7.32 -4.16 4.96
N LEU A 21 -8.02 -3.46 4.07
CA LEU A 21 -7.41 -2.91 2.86
C LEU A 21 -6.32 -1.90 3.20
N LYS A 22 -6.58 -1.02 4.18
CA LYS A 22 -5.63 0.02 4.56
C LYS A 22 -4.43 -0.57 5.31
N MET A 23 -4.64 -1.61 6.12
CA MET A 23 -3.54 -2.38 6.72
C MET A 23 -2.68 -3.04 5.64
N ALA A 24 -3.29 -3.71 4.65
CA ALA A 24 -2.59 -4.35 3.55
C ALA A 24 -1.75 -3.35 2.74
N GLU A 25 -2.33 -2.20 2.37
CA GLU A 25 -1.61 -1.11 1.69
C GLU A 25 -0.36 -0.70 2.48
N LEU A 26 -0.47 -0.52 3.80
CA LEU A 26 0.66 -0.12 4.65
C LEU A 26 1.73 -1.21 4.76
N ILE A 27 1.32 -2.48 4.88
CA ILE A 27 2.25 -3.61 4.96
C ILE A 27 3.08 -3.70 3.68
N VAL A 28 2.42 -3.73 2.51
CA VAL A 28 3.12 -3.81 1.22
C VAL A 28 4.01 -2.60 1.00
N PHE A 29 3.53 -1.41 1.39
CA PHE A 29 4.30 -0.19 1.28
C PHE A 29 5.57 -0.20 2.16
N MET A 30 5.46 -0.73 3.38
CA MET A 30 6.61 -0.91 4.28
C MET A 30 7.59 -1.95 3.74
N GLU A 31 7.09 -3.06 3.21
CA GLU A 31 7.92 -4.11 2.63
C GLU A 31 8.70 -3.59 1.42
N LEU A 32 8.03 -2.90 0.47
CA LEU A 32 8.71 -2.29 -0.67
C LEU A 32 9.79 -1.29 -0.23
N ARG A 33 9.53 -0.51 0.83
CA ARG A 33 10.54 0.41 1.37
C ARG A 33 11.76 -0.34 1.91
N PHE A 34 11.56 -1.46 2.60
CA PHE A 34 12.66 -2.30 3.08
C PHE A 34 13.44 -2.90 1.90
N GLN A 35 12.74 -3.41 0.89
CA GLN A 35 13.33 -4.01 -0.31
C GLN A 35 14.15 -3.03 -1.16
N ILE A 36 13.97 -1.71 -1.03
CA ILE A 36 14.84 -0.70 -1.68
C ILE A 36 16.31 -0.92 -1.35
N GLY A 37 16.64 -1.34 -0.13
CA GLY A 37 18.03 -1.62 0.28
C GLY A 37 18.68 -2.77 -0.48
N TYR A 38 17.87 -3.70 -1.00
CA TYR A 38 18.32 -4.92 -1.67
C TYR A 38 18.19 -4.84 -3.20
N LEU A 39 17.06 -4.33 -3.68
CA LEU A 39 16.70 -4.29 -5.10
C LEU A 39 16.95 -2.92 -5.75
N GLY A 40 17.34 -1.91 -4.95
CA GLY A 40 17.71 -0.59 -5.43
C GLY A 40 16.60 0.11 -6.22
N SER A 41 16.97 0.63 -7.39
CA SER A 41 16.09 1.45 -8.25
C SER A 41 14.81 0.74 -8.69
N ARG A 42 14.84 -0.61 -8.81
CA ARG A 42 13.65 -1.38 -9.17
C ARG A 42 12.58 -1.29 -8.09
N ALA A 43 12.95 -1.53 -6.82
CA ALA A 43 12.02 -1.40 -5.71
C ALA A 43 11.64 0.07 -5.45
N GLN A 44 12.52 1.04 -5.73
CA GLN A 44 12.15 2.47 -5.67
C GLN A 44 11.04 2.82 -6.65
N LYS A 45 11.11 2.31 -7.88
CA LYS A 45 10.04 2.48 -8.86
C LYS A 45 8.74 1.85 -8.35
N MET A 46 8.80 0.61 -7.90
CA MET A 46 7.62 -0.09 -7.36
C MET A 46 7.00 0.68 -6.17
N TYR A 47 7.83 1.19 -5.27
CA TYR A 47 7.39 2.01 -4.15
C TYR A 47 6.66 3.30 -4.61
N ALA A 48 7.18 3.97 -5.65
CA ALA A 48 6.57 5.18 -6.20
C ALA A 48 5.25 4.89 -6.94
N ASP A 49 5.19 3.79 -7.69
CA ASP A 49 3.99 3.34 -8.39
C ASP A 49 2.88 3.02 -7.37
N LEU A 50 3.17 2.21 -6.34
CA LEU A 50 2.21 1.91 -5.28
C LEU A 50 1.78 3.15 -4.49
N TYR A 51 2.70 4.09 -4.23
CA TYR A 51 2.34 5.36 -3.58
C TYR A 51 1.30 6.14 -4.40
N THR A 52 1.47 6.16 -5.72
CA THR A 52 0.57 6.83 -6.65
C THR A 52 -0.79 6.14 -6.64
N ASP A 53 -0.80 4.81 -6.68
CA ASP A 53 -2.02 4.01 -6.57
C ASP A 53 -2.81 4.33 -5.30
N ILE A 54 -2.17 4.27 -4.12
CA ILE A 54 -2.83 4.56 -2.83
C ILE A 54 -3.38 6.00 -2.80
N LYS A 55 -2.64 6.95 -3.37
CA LYS A 55 -3.03 8.37 -3.39
C LYS A 55 -4.24 8.62 -4.28
N HIS A 56 -4.34 7.92 -5.40
CA HIS A 56 -5.34 8.12 -6.43
C HIS A 56 -6.48 7.06 -6.40
N LYS A 57 -6.45 6.12 -5.45
CA LYS A 57 -7.40 4.99 -5.35
C LYS A 57 -8.90 5.33 -5.32
N ASN A 58 -9.24 6.56 -4.91
CA ASN A 58 -10.63 7.03 -4.84
C ASN A 58 -11.03 7.89 -6.06
N GLU A 59 -10.14 8.05 -7.04
CA GLU A 59 -10.40 8.83 -8.23
C GLU A 59 -11.06 7.96 -9.30
N LEU A 60 -12.16 8.46 -9.87
CA LEU A 60 -12.96 7.72 -10.83
C LEU A 60 -12.20 7.61 -12.16
N GLY A 61 -12.06 6.38 -12.68
CA GLY A 61 -11.30 6.10 -13.91
C GLY A 61 -9.78 5.97 -13.72
N TYR A 62 -9.27 6.02 -12.48
CA TYR A 62 -7.88 5.70 -12.21
C TYR A 62 -7.62 4.20 -12.45
N THR A 63 -6.54 3.88 -13.16
CA THR A 63 -6.10 2.51 -13.40
C THR A 63 -4.93 2.21 -12.50
N PHE A 64 -5.08 1.20 -11.64
CA PHE A 64 -4.02 0.74 -10.75
C PHE A 64 -2.86 0.11 -11.52
N SER A 65 -1.65 0.23 -10.98
CA SER A 65 -0.53 -0.59 -11.45
C SER A 65 -0.67 -2.04 -10.98
N ASP A 66 0.05 -2.96 -11.63
CA ASP A 66 0.14 -4.38 -11.23
C ASP A 66 0.58 -4.57 -9.76
N LEU A 67 1.18 -3.55 -9.14
CA LEU A 67 1.60 -3.62 -7.73
C LEU A 67 0.43 -3.58 -6.75
N TYR A 68 -0.73 -3.07 -7.18
CA TYR A 68 -1.92 -3.09 -6.35
C TYR A 68 -2.50 -4.51 -6.20
N ASP A 69 -2.11 -5.45 -7.07
CA ASP A 69 -2.44 -6.87 -6.88
C ASP A 69 -1.77 -7.43 -5.61
N LEU A 70 -0.53 -7.01 -5.31
CA LEU A 70 0.15 -7.39 -4.07
C LEU A 70 -0.58 -6.85 -2.82
N VAL A 71 -1.23 -5.70 -2.92
CA VAL A 71 -2.11 -5.17 -1.86
C VAL A 71 -3.34 -6.06 -1.69
N GLN A 72 -3.94 -6.52 -2.79
CA GLN A 72 -5.10 -7.42 -2.74
C GLN A 72 -4.72 -8.78 -2.14
N GLU A 73 -3.56 -9.34 -2.50
CA GLU A 73 -3.02 -10.56 -1.89
C GLU A 73 -2.77 -10.37 -0.38
N GLY A 74 -2.21 -9.22 0.01
CA GLY A 74 -2.03 -8.87 1.41
C GLY A 74 -3.36 -8.76 2.17
N ALA A 75 -4.38 -8.17 1.56
CA ALA A 75 -5.71 -8.09 2.14
C ALA A 75 -6.36 -9.48 2.28
N LEU A 76 -6.17 -10.35 1.28
CA LEU A 76 -6.66 -11.73 1.32
C LEU A 76 -6.00 -12.53 2.45
N TYR A 77 -4.70 -12.34 2.69
CA TYR A 77 -3.97 -12.99 3.78
C TYR A 77 -4.44 -12.55 5.18
N LEU A 78 -4.93 -11.32 5.32
CA LEU A 78 -5.40 -10.76 6.58
C LEU A 78 -6.87 -11.09 6.90
N CYS A 79 -7.63 -11.59 5.92
CA CYS A 79 -9.04 -11.99 6.08
C CYS A 79 -9.16 -13.45 6.54
#